data_AF-A0A2H2ZPF4-F1
#
_entry.id   AF-A0A2H2ZPF4-F1
#
_cell.length_a   1.000
_cell.length_b   1.000
_cell.length_c   1.000
_cell.angle_alpha   90.00
_cell.angle_beta   90.00
_cell.angle_gamma   90.00
#
_symmetry.space_group_name_H-M   'P 1'
#
loop_
_entity.id
_entity.type
_entity.pdbx_description
1 polymer ?
#
loop_
_entity_poly.entity_id
_entity_poly.type
_entity_poly.pdbx_seq_one_letter_code
_entity_poly.pdbx_strand_id
1 'polypeptide(L)'
;MLFQSILLALITSLALGQSEVGRPCGFKMAPCPFDMKCVPDNAHCPHPSRCPGHCEFKNKYDQCGGFTPRPHVCRRGSRCQDDPRLPPNCGMACDAPGICIPENAPFCGGFMGLACPKGLYCYDALDDCDPNNGGADCGGICL
;
A
#
# COMPACT_ATOMS: atom_id res chain seq x y z
N MET A 1 -14.88 42.80 36.66
CA MET A 1 -14.33 41.43 36.75
C MET A 1 -14.90 40.62 35.60
N LEU A 2 -14.23 40.60 34.45
CA LEU A 2 -14.58 39.76 33.30
C LEU A 2 -13.34 38.91 33.00
N PHE A 3 -13.35 37.64 33.42
CA PHE A 3 -12.36 36.67 32.98
C PHE A 3 -12.87 36.01 31.71
N GLN A 4 -12.34 36.47 30.58
CA GLN A 4 -12.63 36.00 29.25
C GLN A 4 -11.81 34.72 29.00
N SER A 5 -12.46 33.56 29.17
CA SER A 5 -11.83 32.26 28.93
C SER A 5 -11.90 31.94 27.43
N ILE A 6 -10.79 32.15 26.73
CA ILE A 6 -10.64 31.77 25.32
C ILE A 6 -10.30 30.27 25.27
N LEU A 7 -11.30 29.43 25.03
CA LEU A 7 -11.08 28.03 24.65
C LEU A 7 -10.59 27.99 23.19
N LEU A 8 -9.28 27.80 22.99
CA LEU A 8 -8.73 27.37 21.71
C LEU A 8 -9.01 25.88 21.54
N ALA A 9 -10.02 25.54 20.74
CA ALA A 9 -10.24 24.17 20.28
C ALA A 9 -9.18 23.82 19.21
N LEU A 10 -8.14 23.10 19.62
CA LEU A 10 -7.19 22.45 18.71
C LEU A 10 -7.91 21.31 18.00
N ILE A 11 -8.35 21.56 16.76
CA ILE A 11 -8.90 20.55 15.88
C ILE A 11 -7.71 19.76 15.34
N THR A 12 -7.34 18.68 16.03
CA THR A 12 -6.38 17.71 15.49
C THR A 12 -7.08 16.94 14.38
N SER A 13 -6.71 17.22 13.13
CA SER A 13 -7.14 16.43 11.99
C SER A 13 -6.58 15.02 12.14
N LEU A 14 -7.41 14.05 12.54
CA LEU A 14 -7.07 12.65 12.42
C LEU A 14 -7.00 12.32 10.92
N ALA A 15 -5.79 12.28 10.37
CA ALA A 15 -5.55 11.64 9.09
C ALA A 15 -5.70 10.14 9.30
N LEU A 16 -6.90 9.61 9.11
CA LEU A 16 -7.08 8.18 8.93
C LEU A 16 -6.30 7.79 7.67
N GLY A 17 -5.29 6.94 7.82
CA GLY A 17 -4.61 6.31 6.68
C GLY A 17 -5.60 5.43 5.93
N GLN A 18 -6.36 6.04 5.03
CA GLN A 18 -7.28 5.33 4.16
C GLN A 18 -6.45 4.53 3.16
N SER A 19 -6.81 3.26 2.97
CA SER A 19 -6.23 2.45 1.90
C SER A 19 -6.44 3.17 0.57
N GLU A 20 -5.35 3.39 -0.16
CA GLU A 20 -5.39 4.01 -1.49
C GLU A 20 -5.91 3.03 -2.56
N VAL A 21 -5.96 1.74 -2.23
CA VAL A 21 -6.51 0.70 -3.11
C VAL A 21 -8.02 0.91 -3.25
N GLY A 22 -8.49 1.00 -4.49
CA GLY A 22 -9.91 1.26 -4.78
C GLY A 22 -10.31 2.73 -4.64
N ARG A 23 -9.38 3.65 -4.31
CA ARG A 23 -9.68 5.08 -4.28
C ARG A 23 -10.19 5.53 -5.65
N PRO A 24 -11.28 6.31 -5.72
CA PRO A 24 -11.80 6.81 -6.99
C PRO A 24 -10.77 7.73 -7.67
N CYS A 25 -10.63 7.57 -8.98
CA CYS A 25 -9.72 8.31 -9.83
C CYS A 25 -10.37 8.60 -11.20
N GLY A 26 -9.67 9.37 -12.04
CA GLY A 26 -10.11 9.70 -13.38
C GLY A 26 -10.55 11.15 -13.53
N PHE A 27 -11.64 11.40 -14.27
CA PHE A 27 -12.02 12.76 -14.66
C PHE A 27 -12.28 13.67 -13.46
N LYS A 28 -11.52 14.78 -13.39
CA LYS A 28 -11.59 15.77 -12.30
C LYS A 28 -11.33 15.18 -10.90
N MET A 29 -10.69 14.02 -10.82
CA MET A 29 -10.26 13.40 -9.57
C MET A 29 -8.75 13.48 -9.41
N ALA A 30 -8.26 13.40 -8.17
CA ALA A 30 -6.83 13.38 -7.89
C ALA A 30 -6.18 12.12 -8.50
N PRO A 31 -4.94 12.22 -9.01
CA PRO A 31 -4.22 11.07 -9.54
C PRO A 31 -4.01 10.02 -8.44
N CYS A 32 -3.91 8.75 -8.84
CA CYS A 32 -3.50 7.66 -7.96
C CYS A 32 -2.07 7.87 -7.45
N PRO A 33 -1.67 7.21 -6.34
CA PRO A 33 -0.28 7.18 -5.90
C PRO A 33 0.68 6.70 -7.00
N PHE A 34 1.97 6.98 -6.83
CA PHE A 34 2.97 6.76 -7.87
C PHE A 34 3.21 5.29 -8.22
N ASP A 35 2.88 4.36 -7.33
CA ASP A 35 2.92 2.90 -7.49
C ASP A 35 1.59 2.30 -7.98
N MET A 36 0.58 3.15 -8.20
CA MET A 36 -0.75 2.77 -8.64
C MET A 36 -1.11 3.37 -10.00
N LYS A 37 -2.09 2.76 -10.66
CA LYS A 37 -2.68 3.21 -11.92
C LYS A 37 -4.18 3.38 -11.75
N CYS A 38 -4.74 4.33 -12.49
CA CYS A 38 -6.19 4.49 -12.58
C CYS A 38 -6.76 3.51 -13.60
N VAL A 39 -7.58 2.56 -13.14
CA VAL A 39 -8.26 1.59 -13.97
C VAL A 39 -9.70 2.06 -14.20
N PRO A 40 -10.16 2.24 -15.45
CA PRO A 40 -11.53 2.67 -15.74
C PRO A 40 -12.56 1.65 -15.23
N ASP A 41 -13.64 2.13 -14.62
CA ASP A 41 -14.71 1.26 -14.09
C ASP A 41 -15.58 0.65 -15.20
N ASN A 42 -15.60 1.28 -16.38
CA ASN A 42 -16.41 0.86 -17.51
C ASN A 42 -15.54 0.62 -18.75
N ALA A 43 -15.58 -0.61 -19.27
CA ALA A 43 -14.87 -1.00 -20.48
C ALA A 43 -15.24 -0.17 -21.73
N HIS A 44 -16.46 0.38 -21.77
CA HIS A 44 -16.93 1.26 -22.86
C HIS A 44 -16.39 2.69 -22.75
N CYS A 45 -15.71 3.01 -21.64
CA CYS A 45 -15.14 4.32 -21.36
C CYS A 45 -13.68 4.16 -20.91
N PRO A 46 -12.75 3.79 -21.81
CA PRO A 46 -11.39 3.42 -21.44
C PRO A 46 -10.47 4.62 -21.16
N HIS A 47 -10.99 5.85 -21.14
CA HIS A 47 -10.20 7.07 -21.04
C HIS A 47 -10.31 7.69 -19.63
N PRO A 48 -9.32 7.49 -18.73
CA PRO A 48 -9.36 8.05 -17.38
C PRO A 48 -9.46 9.59 -17.35
N SER A 49 -9.09 10.26 -18.44
CA SER A 49 -9.24 11.72 -18.57
C SER A 49 -10.69 12.19 -18.73
N ARG A 50 -11.65 11.29 -18.93
CA ARG A 50 -13.08 11.61 -19.12
C ARG A 50 -14.03 10.68 -18.34
N CYS A 51 -13.52 9.56 -17.88
CA CYS A 51 -14.28 8.50 -17.24
C CYS A 51 -13.82 8.33 -15.79
N PRO A 52 -14.70 7.90 -14.88
CA PRO A 52 -14.32 7.47 -13.55
C PRO A 52 -13.55 6.13 -13.62
N GLY A 53 -12.77 5.89 -12.59
CA GLY A 53 -12.03 4.66 -12.37
C GLY A 53 -11.68 4.51 -10.90
N HIS A 54 -10.90 3.47 -10.60
CA HIS A 54 -10.34 3.22 -9.28
C HIS A 54 -8.85 2.95 -9.36
N CYS A 55 -8.15 3.25 -8.26
CA CYS A 55 -6.72 3.00 -8.15
C CYS A 55 -6.45 1.52 -7.89
N GLU A 56 -5.59 0.92 -8.73
CA GLU A 56 -5.02 -0.40 -8.52
C GLU A 56 -3.49 -0.32 -8.54
N PHE A 57 -2.81 -1.19 -7.80
CA PHE A 57 -1.37 -1.35 -7.93
C PHE A 57 -0.95 -1.64 -9.38
N LYS A 58 0.18 -1.05 -9.79
CA LYS A 58 0.79 -1.34 -11.09
C LYS A 58 1.29 -2.78 -11.17
N ASN A 59 1.90 -3.27 -10.09
CA ASN A 59 2.44 -4.62 -9.98
C ASN A 59 1.42 -5.56 -9.35
N LYS A 60 1.28 -6.76 -9.92
CA LYS A 60 0.30 -7.77 -9.49
C LYS A 60 1.05 -9.02 -9.02
N TYR A 61 0.58 -9.58 -7.91
CA TYR A 61 1.12 -10.79 -7.29
C TYR A 61 -0.02 -11.78 -7.07
N ASP A 62 0.27 -13.07 -7.21
CA ASP A 62 -0.67 -14.13 -6.87
C ASP A 62 -1.00 -14.04 -5.36
N GLN A 63 -2.28 -14.15 -5.01
CA GLN A 63 -2.71 -14.16 -3.61
C GLN A 63 -2.40 -15.51 -2.97
N CYS A 64 -2.07 -15.52 -1.69
CA CYS A 64 -1.78 -16.74 -0.95
C CYS A 64 -2.33 -16.68 0.48
N GLY A 65 -2.31 -17.83 1.16
CA GLY A 65 -2.78 -17.90 2.54
C GLY A 65 -4.28 -17.64 2.68
N GLY A 66 -4.67 -17.05 3.83
CA GLY A 66 -6.06 -16.86 4.25
C GLY A 66 -6.74 -18.14 4.74
N PHE A 67 -7.76 -18.01 5.59
CA PHE A 67 -8.55 -19.13 6.11
C PHE A 67 -9.57 -19.63 5.07
N THR A 68 -9.08 -20.09 3.93
CA THR A 68 -9.90 -20.72 2.89
C THR A 68 -9.78 -22.24 2.95
N PRO A 69 -10.81 -23.02 2.56
CA PRO A 69 -10.73 -24.49 2.52
C PRO A 69 -9.65 -25.03 1.56
N ARG A 70 -9.15 -24.19 0.64
CA ARG A 70 -8.10 -24.51 -0.32
C ARG A 70 -7.13 -23.32 -0.44
N PRO A 71 -6.23 -23.13 0.54
CA PRO A 71 -5.32 -22.00 0.52
C PRO A 71 -4.42 -22.08 -0.72
N HIS A 72 -4.30 -20.98 -1.44
CA HIS A 72 -3.41 -20.90 -2.59
C HIS A 72 -1.96 -20.99 -2.11
N VAL A 73 -1.21 -21.91 -2.72
CA VAL A 73 0.22 -22.11 -2.43
C VAL A 73 1.03 -21.42 -3.51
N CYS A 74 1.98 -20.60 -3.07
CA CYS A 74 2.88 -19.90 -3.97
C CYS A 74 3.72 -20.84 -4.83
N ARG A 75 4.07 -20.37 -6.04
CA ARG A 75 4.94 -21.11 -6.95
C ARG A 75 6.35 -21.21 -6.35
N ARG A 76 7.13 -22.21 -6.81
CA ARG A 76 8.53 -22.38 -6.39
C ARG A 76 9.32 -21.08 -6.63
N GLY A 77 10.12 -20.68 -5.63
CA GLY A 77 10.92 -19.45 -5.68
C GLY A 77 10.15 -18.21 -5.21
N SER A 78 8.98 -18.39 -4.59
CA SER A 78 8.23 -17.33 -3.94
C SER A 78 7.68 -17.80 -2.60
N ARG A 79 7.58 -16.87 -1.65
CA ARG A 79 7.08 -17.11 -0.30
C ARG A 79 5.76 -16.36 -0.10
N CYS A 80 4.88 -16.94 0.72
CA CYS A 80 3.66 -16.25 1.12
C CYS A 80 3.95 -15.30 2.27
N GLN A 81 3.53 -14.05 2.16
CA GLN A 81 3.73 -13.00 3.16
C GLN A 81 2.53 -12.04 3.15
N ASP A 82 2.25 -11.35 4.26
CA ASP A 82 1.27 -10.27 4.26
C ASP A 82 1.65 -9.22 3.21
N ASP A 83 0.67 -8.56 2.61
CA ASP A 83 0.92 -7.56 1.57
C ASP A 83 1.43 -6.26 2.20
N PRO A 84 2.74 -5.93 2.09
CA PRO A 84 3.31 -4.74 2.73
C PRO A 84 2.93 -3.45 2.00
N ARG A 85 2.23 -3.56 0.86
CA ARG A 85 1.73 -2.41 0.10
C ARG A 85 0.43 -1.89 0.67
N LEU A 86 -0.25 -2.69 1.49
CA LEU A 86 -1.44 -2.27 2.22
C LEU A 86 -1.03 -1.51 3.48
N PRO A 87 -1.86 -0.55 3.94
CA PRO A 87 -1.60 0.13 5.21
C PRO A 87 -1.52 -0.88 6.36
N PRO A 88 -0.83 -0.56 7.47
CA PRO A 88 -0.68 -1.44 8.62
C PRO A 88 -2.02 -2.06 9.03
N ASN A 89 -2.10 -3.37 8.98
CA ASN A 89 -3.26 -4.16 9.35
C ASN A 89 -2.79 -5.52 9.89
N CYS A 90 -3.70 -6.31 10.47
CA CYS A 90 -3.34 -7.61 11.03
C CYS A 90 -3.09 -8.72 9.99
N GLY A 91 -3.18 -8.42 8.69
CA GLY A 91 -2.77 -9.30 7.60
C GLY A 91 -3.50 -10.64 7.61
N MET A 92 -2.75 -11.70 7.28
CA MET A 92 -3.21 -13.08 7.33
C MET A 92 -3.61 -13.52 8.73
N ALA A 93 -3.19 -12.84 9.80
CA ALA A 93 -3.67 -13.14 11.15
C ALA A 93 -5.14 -12.75 11.37
N CYS A 94 -5.71 -11.88 10.51
CA CYS A 94 -7.13 -11.55 10.45
C CYS A 94 -7.78 -12.04 9.17
N ASP A 95 -7.33 -13.18 8.64
CA ASP A 95 -7.87 -13.85 7.47
C ASP A 95 -7.78 -13.06 6.15
N ALA A 96 -7.04 -11.94 6.13
CA ALA A 96 -6.75 -11.25 4.89
C ALA A 96 -5.80 -12.11 4.03
N PRO A 97 -5.93 -12.13 2.70
CA PRO A 97 -4.98 -12.84 1.86
C PRO A 97 -3.61 -12.15 1.90
N GLY A 98 -2.55 -12.96 1.92
CA GLY A 98 -1.19 -12.50 1.61
C GLY A 98 -0.93 -12.47 0.11
N ILE A 99 0.31 -12.16 -0.26
CA ILE A 99 0.80 -12.19 -1.63
C ILE A 99 2.04 -13.09 -1.76
N CYS A 100 2.22 -13.69 -2.93
CA CYS A 100 3.39 -14.48 -3.27
C CYS A 100 4.55 -13.58 -3.69
N ILE A 101 5.47 -13.33 -2.76
CA ILE A 101 6.64 -12.48 -2.97
C ILE A 101 7.82 -13.34 -3.47
N PRO A 102 8.49 -12.99 -4.58
CA PRO A 102 9.70 -13.68 -5.01
C PRO A 102 10.76 -13.72 -3.90
N GLU A 103 11.41 -14.87 -3.71
CA GLU A 103 12.49 -15.03 -2.70
C GLU A 103 13.69 -14.12 -3.01
N ASN A 104 13.88 -13.78 -4.28
CA ASN A 104 14.90 -12.86 -4.77
C ASN A 104 14.39 -11.43 -5.01
N ALA A 105 13.29 -11.03 -4.35
CA ALA A 105 12.81 -9.65 -4.41
C ALA A 105 13.95 -8.68 -3.98
N PRO A 106 14.28 -7.66 -4.78
CA PRO A 106 15.36 -6.74 -4.46
C PRO A 106 15.10 -6.00 -3.16
N PHE A 107 16.17 -5.74 -2.41
CA PHE A 107 16.14 -4.89 -1.24
C PHE A 107 16.19 -3.40 -1.65
N CYS A 108 15.52 -2.54 -0.90
CA CYS A 108 15.54 -1.09 -1.07
C CYS A 108 15.57 -0.37 0.29
N GLY A 109 15.70 0.96 0.26
CA GLY A 109 15.79 1.75 1.47
C GLY A 109 17.07 1.43 2.24
N GLY A 110 16.95 1.30 3.56
CA GLY A 110 18.11 1.13 4.43
C GLY A 110 18.90 2.44 4.62
N PHE A 111 19.94 2.38 5.45
CA PHE A 111 20.90 3.49 5.63
C PHE A 111 21.53 3.97 4.31
N MET A 112 21.65 3.08 3.33
CA MET A 112 22.19 3.39 2.01
C MET A 112 21.18 4.03 1.05
N GLY A 113 19.88 4.07 1.39
CA GLY A 113 18.84 4.61 0.53
C GLY A 113 18.73 3.92 -0.84
N LEU A 114 18.83 2.58 -0.85
CA LEU A 114 18.88 1.80 -2.09
C LEU A 114 17.57 1.95 -2.88
N ALA A 115 17.68 2.32 -4.15
CA ALA A 115 16.54 2.48 -5.04
C ALA A 115 16.12 1.13 -5.66
N CYS A 116 14.82 0.99 -5.91
CA CYS A 116 14.31 -0.18 -6.61
C CYS A 116 14.67 -0.19 -8.10
N PRO A 117 14.86 -1.38 -8.71
CA PRO A 117 14.92 -1.52 -10.16
C PRO A 117 13.70 -0.92 -10.85
N LYS A 118 13.86 -0.55 -12.12
CA LYS A 118 12.80 0.09 -12.91
C LYS A 118 11.51 -0.74 -12.90
N GLY A 119 10.41 -0.09 -12.52
CA GLY A 119 9.08 -0.70 -12.49
C GLY A 119 8.70 -1.30 -11.14
N LEU A 120 9.62 -1.32 -10.17
CA LEU A 120 9.33 -1.71 -8.79
C LEU A 120 9.31 -0.50 -7.86
N TYR A 121 8.64 -0.66 -6.74
CA TYR A 121 8.36 0.34 -5.72
C TYR A 121 8.82 -0.20 -4.37
N CYS A 122 9.38 0.68 -3.54
CA CYS A 122 9.93 0.28 -2.25
C CYS A 122 8.82 0.28 -1.21
N TYR A 123 8.62 -0.87 -0.58
CA TYR A 123 7.70 -1.05 0.54
C TYR A 123 8.49 -1.52 1.75
N ASP A 124 8.04 -1.10 2.93
CA ASP A 124 8.68 -1.47 4.18
C ASP A 124 8.73 -2.99 4.34
N ALA A 125 9.85 -3.50 4.85
CA ALA A 125 9.92 -4.91 5.19
C ALA A 125 8.96 -5.19 6.35
N LEU A 126 8.39 -6.39 6.41
CA LEU A 126 7.62 -6.80 7.58
C LEU A 126 8.59 -7.24 8.68
N ASP A 127 9.24 -6.25 9.29
CA ASP A 127 10.15 -6.42 10.41
C ASP A 127 9.76 -5.45 11.55
N ASP A 128 10.55 -5.46 12.63
CA ASP A 128 10.30 -4.61 13.79
C ASP A 128 10.80 -3.16 13.58
N CYS A 129 11.28 -2.81 12.38
CA CYS A 129 11.76 -1.47 12.04
C CYS A 129 10.59 -0.62 11.51
N ASP A 130 10.11 0.33 12.32
CA ASP A 130 9.07 1.25 11.87
C ASP A 130 9.69 2.55 11.29
N PRO A 131 9.60 2.80 9.97
CA PRO A 131 10.12 4.01 9.36
C PRO A 131 9.45 5.30 9.87
N ASN A 132 8.25 5.20 10.47
CA ASN A 132 7.54 6.34 11.05
C ASN A 132 7.90 6.61 12.52
N ASN A 133 8.54 5.66 13.21
CA ASN A 133 8.84 5.74 14.65
C ASN A 133 10.30 5.44 15.01
N GLY A 134 11.26 5.66 14.11
CA GLY A 134 12.67 5.69 14.50
C GLY A 134 13.72 5.25 13.49
N GLY A 135 13.36 4.91 12.25
CA GLY A 135 14.36 4.49 11.27
C GLY A 135 14.13 5.05 9.87
N ALA A 136 14.73 6.20 9.56
CA ALA A 136 14.94 6.61 8.16
C ALA A 136 15.77 5.58 7.37
N ASP A 137 16.44 4.69 8.11
CA ASP A 137 17.30 3.61 7.65
C ASP A 137 16.59 2.24 7.61
N CYS A 138 15.25 2.18 7.72
CA CYS A 138 14.54 0.92 7.61
C CYS A 138 14.64 0.34 6.20
N GLY A 139 14.89 -0.96 6.15
CA GLY A 139 15.02 -1.72 4.93
C GLY A 139 13.65 -2.06 4.35
N GLY A 140 13.57 -2.10 3.03
CA GLY A 140 12.36 -2.43 2.32
C GLY A 140 12.58 -3.53 1.28
N ILE A 141 11.47 -3.95 0.69
CA ILE A 141 11.43 -4.85 -0.44
C ILE A 141 10.83 -4.16 -1.67
N CYS A 142 11.41 -4.43 -2.83
CA CYS A 142 10.94 -3.92 -4.11
C CYS A 142 9.84 -4.82 -4.66
N LEU A 143 8.63 -4.26 -4.78
CA LEU A 143 7.45 -4.92 -5.34
C LEU A 143 6.79 -4.11 -6.45
#